data_AF-A0A1S8X215-F1
#
_entry.id   AF-A0A1S8X215-F1
#
_cell.length_a   1.000
_cell.length_b   1.000
_cell.length_c   1.000
_cell.angle_alpha   90.00
_cell.angle_beta   90.00
_cell.angle_gamma   90.00
#
_symmetry.space_group_name_H-M   'P 1'
#
loop_
_entity.id
_entity.type
_entity.pdbx_description
1 polymer ?
#
loop_
_entity_poly.entity_id
_entity_poly.type
_entity_poly.pdbx_seq_one_letter_code
_entity_poly.pdbx_strand_id
1 'polypeptide(L)'
;MYRLQTVLSAEFDEDEYSFLLTVQLEKPGAPKRRKPLRERIREQSAPRKSPDMEDTKPVKETRPTTAKSEQATASKQPYQKEYVQSERKPSPKKEDKEERTEAEPPKQKAPEPYFVTEEVEVSIRCDLSVFVCPNVYKHAILVLLITQYSPTLKPYPNFNAPDDCERLRKAMKGIGTDEKTIIEIMGARTASQRTQIVLQFKTMYGKDLIKEFSSELSGRFYDCVEALCYSPAEFDARQLRKAVKGMGTDESALIEILCSRTNDQIRQIKEAYTKVNPGRDLEKDVISDTSGNFKRIMVSLLQANRDESLTFDRNAARRDAEDLYEAGEKNLGTDESKFNMLLASKSFAYLRAVFVEYANVSKSDIETSIKKEMSGDLRKTMLAI
;
A
#
# COMPACT_ATOMS: atom_id res chain seq x y z
N MET A 1 21.84 1.65 -6.04
CA MET A 1 21.65 2.20 -4.69
C MET A 1 21.10 1.08 -3.83
N TYR A 2 21.61 0.89 -2.61
CA TYR A 2 21.12 -0.13 -1.69
C TYR A 2 19.74 0.30 -1.15
N ARG A 3 18.82 -0.65 -0.98
CA ARG A 3 17.52 -0.43 -0.34
C ARG A 3 17.39 -1.33 0.88
N LEU A 4 17.10 -0.76 2.03
CA LEU A 4 16.81 -1.54 3.24
C LEU A 4 15.51 -2.34 3.04
N GLN A 5 15.59 -3.66 3.20
CA GLN A 5 14.43 -4.55 3.16
C GLN A 5 13.90 -4.79 4.58
N THR A 6 14.76 -5.30 5.46
CA THR A 6 14.40 -5.80 6.79
C THR A 6 15.58 -5.64 7.74
N VAL A 7 15.32 -5.33 9.01
CA VAL A 7 16.25 -5.52 10.14
C VAL A 7 16.01 -6.92 10.71
N LEU A 8 17.04 -7.76 10.71
CA LEU A 8 17.00 -9.14 11.18
C LEU A 8 17.29 -9.26 12.68
N SER A 9 18.25 -8.48 13.17
CA SER A 9 18.58 -8.40 14.59
C SER A 9 19.11 -7.01 14.95
N ALA A 10 19.01 -6.66 16.23
CA ALA A 10 19.57 -5.44 16.79
C ALA A 10 20.16 -5.77 18.15
N GLU A 11 21.49 -5.66 18.26
CA GLU A 11 22.24 -5.87 19.49
C GLU A 11 22.78 -4.52 19.96
N PHE A 12 22.63 -4.23 21.25
CA PHE A 12 23.17 -3.01 21.84
C PHE A 12 24.52 -3.32 22.47
N ASP A 13 25.55 -2.65 22.02
CA ASP A 13 26.88 -2.66 22.62
C ASP A 13 26.93 -1.57 23.70
N GLU A 14 26.95 -1.99 24.96
CA GLU A 14 26.99 -1.10 26.12
C GLU A 14 28.34 -0.37 26.26
N ASP A 15 29.43 -0.97 25.75
CA ASP A 15 30.79 -0.43 25.86
C ASP A 15 31.04 0.64 24.77
N GLU A 16 30.57 0.39 23.55
CA GLU A 16 30.70 1.34 22.43
C GLU A 16 29.51 2.32 22.29
N TYR A 17 28.47 2.19 23.13
CA TYR A 17 27.24 2.98 23.02
C TYR A 17 26.68 2.96 21.58
N SER A 18 26.66 1.77 20.98
CA SER A 18 26.29 1.59 19.58
C SER A 18 25.30 0.45 19.41
N PHE A 19 24.51 0.51 18.34
CA PHE A 19 23.70 -0.62 17.92
C PHE A 19 24.41 -1.34 16.78
N LEU A 20 24.62 -2.64 16.95
CA LEU A 20 24.97 -3.53 15.86
C LEU A 20 23.67 -4.08 15.28
N LEU A 21 23.33 -3.61 14.07
CA LEU A 21 22.15 -4.08 13.34
C LEU A 21 22.58 -5.10 12.30
N THR A 22 21.93 -6.26 12.29
CA THR A 22 21.97 -7.13 11.11
C THR A 22 20.80 -6.77 10.23
N VAL A 23 21.06 -6.30 9.00
CA VAL A 23 20.03 -5.85 8.07
C VAL A 23 20.11 -6.62 6.76
N GLN A 24 18.96 -6.93 6.17
CA GLN A 24 18.87 -7.35 4.78
C GLN A 24 18.76 -6.10 3.89
N LEU A 25 19.74 -5.94 3.02
CA LEU A 25 19.75 -4.91 1.99
C LEU A 25 19.53 -5.55 0.62
N GLU A 26 18.82 -4.83 -0.22
CA GLU A 26 18.63 -5.16 -1.63
C GLU A 26 19.56 -4.29 -2.47
N LYS A 27 20.42 -4.93 -3.28
CA LYS A 27 21.34 -4.25 -4.20
C LYS A 27 21.10 -4.67 -5.64
N PRO A 28 21.38 -3.81 -6.64
CA PRO A 28 21.40 -4.22 -8.03
C PRO A 28 22.42 -5.35 -8.22
N GLY A 29 22.00 -6.46 -8.83
CA GLY A 29 22.88 -7.60 -9.07
C GLY A 29 23.97 -7.29 -10.10
N ALA A 30 25.22 -7.68 -9.82
CA ALA A 30 26.34 -7.48 -10.74
C ALA A 30 26.14 -8.34 -11.99
N PRO A 31 26.17 -7.79 -13.22
CA PRO A 31 25.80 -8.51 -14.43
C PRO A 31 26.58 -9.82 -14.55
N LYS A 32 25.87 -10.95 -14.69
CA LYS A 32 26.49 -12.26 -14.92
C LYS A 32 27.45 -12.13 -16.10
N ARG A 33 28.77 -12.26 -15.86
CA ARG A 33 29.77 -12.33 -16.93
C ARG A 33 29.33 -13.42 -17.89
N ARG A 34 29.03 -13.04 -19.13
CA ARG A 34 28.72 -14.01 -20.19
C ARG A 34 29.93 -14.93 -20.33
N LYS A 35 29.76 -16.24 -20.06
CA LYS A 35 30.78 -17.24 -20.39
C LYS A 35 31.27 -17.00 -21.83
N PRO A 36 32.59 -17.02 -22.10
CA PRO A 36 33.14 -16.81 -23.43
C PRO A 36 32.43 -17.71 -24.45
N LEU A 37 32.23 -17.22 -25.67
CA LEU A 37 31.46 -17.92 -26.72
C LEU A 37 31.92 -19.38 -26.92
N ARG A 38 33.23 -19.65 -26.74
CA ARG A 38 33.83 -20.98 -26.83
C ARG A 38 33.29 -21.99 -25.79
N GLU A 39 32.96 -21.57 -24.58
CA GLU A 39 32.39 -22.46 -23.56
C GLU A 39 30.92 -22.79 -23.83
N ARG A 40 30.16 -21.83 -24.38
CA ARG A 40 28.74 -22.05 -24.73
C ARG A 40 28.58 -23.05 -25.88
N ILE A 41 29.48 -22.98 -26.86
CA ILE A 41 29.51 -23.94 -27.98
C ILE A 41 29.86 -25.33 -27.43
N ARG A 42 30.79 -25.43 -26.48
CA ARG A 42 31.20 -26.71 -25.87
C ARG A 42 30.06 -27.41 -25.10
N GLU A 43 29.24 -26.65 -24.37
CA GLU A 43 28.08 -27.18 -23.63
C GLU A 43 26.92 -27.60 -24.56
N GLN A 44 26.74 -26.95 -25.71
CA GLN A 44 25.74 -27.36 -26.71
C GLN A 44 26.16 -28.60 -27.53
N SER A 45 27.46 -28.89 -27.59
CA SER A 45 28.03 -30.04 -28.30
C SER A 45 28.30 -31.28 -27.42
N ALA A 46 27.97 -31.25 -26.12
CA ALA A 46 28.19 -32.39 -25.23
C ALA A 46 27.09 -33.46 -25.43
N PRO A 47 27.42 -34.75 -25.67
CA PRO A 47 26.43 -35.80 -25.85
C PRO A 47 25.68 -36.06 -24.53
N ARG A 48 24.34 -36.06 -24.59
CA ARG A 48 23.48 -36.41 -23.45
C ARG A 48 23.65 -37.90 -23.13
N LYS A 49 24.06 -38.25 -21.91
CA LYS A 49 23.96 -39.62 -21.40
C LYS A 49 22.48 -39.96 -21.17
N SER A 50 22.03 -41.07 -21.74
CA SER A 50 20.73 -41.69 -21.45
C SER A 50 20.69 -42.18 -19.99
N PRO A 51 19.55 -42.09 -19.29
CA PRO A 51 19.44 -42.61 -17.92
C PRO A 51 19.40 -44.13 -17.91
N ASP A 52 20.18 -44.73 -17.01
CA ASP A 52 20.20 -46.15 -16.70
C ASP A 52 18.86 -46.64 -16.13
N MET A 53 18.46 -47.86 -16.53
CA MET A 53 17.34 -48.59 -15.95
C MET A 53 17.73 -49.14 -14.57
N GLU A 54 16.87 -48.95 -13.57
CA GLU A 54 16.92 -49.68 -12.30
C GLU A 54 15.71 -50.62 -12.16
N ASP A 55 16.01 -51.83 -11.70
CA ASP A 55 15.18 -53.02 -11.62
C ASP A 55 13.91 -52.88 -10.75
N THR A 56 12.78 -53.38 -11.25
CA THR A 56 11.68 -53.90 -10.40
C THR A 56 11.11 -55.20 -10.96
N LYS A 57 11.03 -56.21 -10.07
CA LYS A 57 10.61 -57.61 -10.29
C LYS A 57 9.10 -57.78 -10.58
N PRO A 58 8.66 -58.93 -11.13
CA PRO A 58 7.36 -59.07 -11.80
C PRO A 58 6.24 -59.55 -10.86
N VAL A 59 5.00 -59.08 -11.11
CA VAL A 59 3.78 -59.71 -10.58
C VAL A 59 2.74 -59.88 -11.70
N LYS A 60 2.56 -61.17 -12.02
CA LYS A 60 1.44 -61.95 -12.57
C LYS A 60 0.26 -61.26 -13.27
N GLU A 61 0.01 -61.81 -14.47
CA GLU A 61 -1.22 -61.77 -15.27
C GLU A 61 -2.51 -62.00 -14.48
N THR A 62 -3.60 -61.35 -14.92
CA THR A 62 -4.88 -62.01 -15.20
C THR A 62 -5.72 -61.15 -16.16
N ARG A 63 -6.06 -61.73 -17.31
CA ARG A 63 -7.27 -61.42 -18.11
C ARG A 63 -8.46 -62.18 -17.47
N PRO A 64 -9.75 -61.88 -17.74
CA PRO A 64 -10.33 -61.58 -19.07
C PRO A 64 -11.46 -60.51 -18.98
N THR A 65 -12.33 -60.16 -19.95
CA THR A 65 -13.00 -60.87 -21.05
C THR A 65 -13.65 -59.83 -21.98
N THR A 66 -13.79 -60.20 -23.24
CA THR A 66 -14.53 -59.53 -24.33
C THR A 66 -16.05 -59.53 -24.18
N ALA A 67 -16.73 -58.52 -24.75
CA ALA A 67 -18.02 -58.70 -25.43
C ALA A 67 -18.21 -57.69 -26.57
N LYS A 68 -18.50 -58.22 -27.77
CA LYS A 68 -19.07 -57.57 -28.98
C LYS A 68 -20.55 -57.18 -28.67
N SER A 69 -21.31 -56.38 -29.44
CA SER A 69 -21.55 -56.43 -30.89
C SER A 69 -22.42 -55.26 -31.40
N GLU A 70 -22.41 -55.12 -32.74
CA GLU A 70 -23.49 -54.72 -33.69
C GLU A 70 -24.13 -53.33 -33.60
N GLN A 71 -23.94 -52.44 -34.60
CA GLN A 71 -24.52 -52.37 -35.96
C GLN A 71 -25.98 -51.84 -36.03
N ALA A 72 -26.18 -50.81 -36.87
CA ALA A 72 -27.24 -50.63 -37.88
C ALA A 72 -27.71 -49.14 -37.96
N THR A 73 -27.43 -48.43 -39.08
CA THR A 73 -28.35 -48.00 -40.18
C THR A 73 -29.34 -46.90 -39.76
N ALA A 74 -29.77 -45.90 -40.54
CA ALA A 74 -29.48 -45.31 -41.85
C ALA A 74 -30.42 -44.07 -42.00
N SER A 75 -30.26 -43.30 -43.10
CA SER A 75 -31.20 -42.36 -43.75
C SER A 75 -30.80 -40.87 -43.70
N LYS A 76 -30.32 -40.31 -44.84
CA LYS A 76 -31.04 -39.50 -45.89
C LYS A 76 -31.42 -38.09 -45.38
N GLN A 77 -31.24 -36.96 -46.07
CA GLN A 77 -30.61 -36.49 -47.31
C GLN A 77 -30.67 -34.92 -47.24
N PRO A 78 -30.30 -34.10 -48.27
CA PRO A 78 -29.46 -32.91 -48.10
C PRO A 78 -30.19 -31.56 -48.16
N TYR A 79 -29.50 -30.48 -47.79
CA TYR A 79 -29.91 -29.10 -48.11
C TYR A 79 -28.77 -28.39 -48.85
N GLN A 80 -29.02 -28.02 -50.11
CA GLN A 80 -28.16 -27.17 -50.94
C GLN A 80 -28.37 -25.70 -50.56
N LYS A 81 -27.29 -24.90 -50.56
CA LYS A 81 -27.37 -23.45 -50.75
C LYS A 81 -26.31 -22.99 -51.74
N GLU A 82 -26.81 -22.35 -52.78
CA GLU A 82 -26.09 -21.64 -53.84
C GLU A 82 -25.22 -20.51 -53.27
N TYR A 83 -24.05 -20.30 -53.86
CA TYR A 83 -23.31 -19.05 -53.73
C TYR A 83 -23.14 -18.43 -55.13
N VAL A 84 -23.62 -17.20 -55.22
CA VAL A 84 -23.58 -16.31 -56.38
C VAL A 84 -22.15 -15.81 -56.60
N GLN A 85 -21.63 -15.96 -57.82
CA GLN A 85 -20.40 -15.33 -58.30
C GLN A 85 -20.63 -13.82 -58.48
N SER A 86 -19.69 -13.00 -57.99
CA SER A 86 -19.54 -11.62 -58.44
C SER A 86 -18.10 -11.39 -58.90
N GLU A 87 -17.99 -11.00 -60.16
CA GLU A 87 -16.75 -10.71 -60.87
C GLU A 87 -16.13 -9.39 -60.39
N ARG A 88 -14.81 -9.35 -60.22
CA ARG A 88 -14.04 -8.09 -60.26
C ARG A 88 -12.82 -8.24 -61.17
N LYS A 89 -12.68 -7.24 -62.04
CA LYS A 89 -11.73 -7.06 -63.15
C LYS A 89 -10.25 -7.07 -62.72
N PRO A 90 -9.32 -7.41 -63.64
CA PRO A 90 -7.89 -7.45 -63.37
C PRO A 90 -7.25 -6.05 -63.43
N SER A 91 -6.16 -5.87 -62.70
CA SER A 91 -5.28 -4.69 -62.73
C SER A 91 -3.82 -5.15 -62.75
N PRO A 92 -2.89 -4.34 -63.27
CA PRO A 92 -1.81 -4.80 -64.14
C PRO A 92 -0.53 -5.25 -63.42
N LYS A 93 0.22 -6.12 -64.11
CA LYS A 93 1.60 -6.53 -63.78
C LYS A 93 2.49 -5.31 -63.56
N LYS A 94 3.23 -5.30 -62.45
CA LYS A 94 4.42 -4.47 -62.25
C LYS A 94 5.61 -5.38 -62.00
N GLU A 95 6.69 -4.99 -62.65
CA GLU A 95 8.00 -5.64 -62.71
C GLU A 95 8.66 -5.75 -61.33
N ASP A 96 9.27 -6.91 -61.09
CA ASP A 96 10.08 -7.17 -59.91
C ASP A 96 11.33 -6.28 -59.91
N LYS A 97 11.40 -5.35 -58.96
CA LYS A 97 12.67 -4.81 -58.46
C LYS A 97 12.88 -5.38 -57.07
N GLU A 98 13.83 -6.31 -56.95
CA GLU A 98 14.36 -6.76 -55.67
C GLU A 98 15.01 -5.57 -54.95
N GLU A 99 14.27 -4.96 -54.03
CA GLU A 99 14.83 -4.07 -53.01
C GLU A 99 15.15 -4.94 -51.80
N ARG A 100 16.45 -5.22 -51.62
CA ARG A 100 17.00 -5.98 -50.50
C ARG A 100 16.83 -5.18 -49.22
N THR A 101 15.74 -5.39 -48.49
CA THR A 101 15.59 -4.90 -47.11
C THR A 101 16.54 -5.68 -46.22
N GLU A 102 17.63 -5.04 -45.79
CA GLU A 102 18.40 -5.51 -44.64
C GLU A 102 17.46 -5.55 -43.42
N ALA A 103 17.14 -6.75 -42.94
CA ALA A 103 16.42 -6.93 -41.70
C ALA A 103 17.26 -6.32 -40.56
N GLU A 104 16.71 -5.32 -39.86
CA GLU A 104 17.30 -4.88 -38.59
C GLU A 104 17.48 -6.10 -37.67
N PRO A 105 18.65 -6.28 -37.05
CA PRO A 105 18.85 -7.37 -36.11
C PRO A 105 17.85 -7.22 -34.95
N PRO A 106 17.34 -8.34 -34.39
CA PRO A 106 16.34 -8.26 -33.33
C PRO A 106 16.88 -7.43 -32.17
N LYS A 107 16.17 -6.35 -31.82
CA LYS A 107 16.50 -5.49 -30.68
C LYS A 107 16.58 -6.38 -29.44
N GLN A 108 17.81 -6.60 -28.93
CA GLN A 108 18.01 -7.33 -27.69
C GLN A 108 17.31 -6.56 -26.58
N LYS A 109 16.25 -7.18 -26.02
CA LYS A 109 15.57 -6.67 -24.82
C LYS A 109 16.64 -6.47 -23.74
N ALA A 110 16.76 -5.24 -23.21
CA ALA A 110 17.65 -4.98 -22.09
C ALA A 110 17.31 -5.97 -20.96
N PRO A 111 18.31 -6.59 -20.31
CA PRO A 111 18.02 -7.52 -19.22
C PRO A 111 17.27 -6.79 -18.12
N GLU A 112 16.17 -7.37 -17.65
CA GLU A 112 15.44 -6.85 -16.50
C GLU A 112 16.39 -6.73 -15.30
N PRO A 113 16.36 -5.61 -14.55
CA PRO A 113 17.21 -5.44 -13.39
C PRO A 113 16.84 -6.49 -12.34
N TYR A 114 17.75 -7.44 -12.09
CA TYR A 114 17.62 -8.37 -10.98
C TYR A 114 18.32 -7.78 -9.77
N PHE A 115 17.67 -7.92 -8.63
CA PHE A 115 18.18 -7.48 -7.34
C PHE A 115 18.66 -8.69 -6.55
N VAL A 116 19.69 -8.49 -5.71
CA VAL A 116 20.25 -9.51 -4.83
C VAL A 116 20.10 -9.02 -3.40
N THR A 117 19.54 -9.88 -2.54
CA THR A 117 19.48 -9.63 -1.09
C THR A 117 20.80 -10.06 -0.47
N GLU A 118 21.35 -9.21 0.40
CA GLU A 118 22.55 -9.49 1.16
C GLU A 118 22.33 -9.07 2.61
N GLU A 119 22.83 -9.88 3.53
CA GLU A 119 22.84 -9.57 4.96
C GLU A 119 24.10 -8.76 5.26
N VAL A 120 23.91 -7.60 5.88
CA VAL A 120 24.97 -6.65 6.21
C VAL A 120 24.86 -6.28 7.67
N GLU A 121 25.97 -6.33 8.38
CA GLU A 121 26.09 -5.77 9.71
C GLU A 121 26.37 -4.26 9.60
N VAL A 122 25.53 -3.45 10.23
CA VAL A 122 25.65 -1.99 10.27
C VAL A 122 25.77 -1.57 11.73
N SER A 123 26.95 -1.06 12.10
CA SER A 123 27.14 -0.41 13.40
C SER A 123 26.69 1.05 13.31
N ILE A 124 25.70 1.41 14.12
CA ILE A 124 25.26 2.80 14.29
C ILE A 124 25.78 3.26 15.64
N ARG A 125 26.81 4.13 15.62
CA ARG A 125 27.24 4.85 16.83
C ARG A 125 26.21 5.91 17.17
N CYS A 126 25.68 5.82 18.39
CA CYS A 126 24.81 6.83 18.93
C CYS A 126 25.67 7.76 19.79
N ASP A 127 25.70 9.06 19.49
CA ASP A 127 26.31 10.03 20.39
C ASP A 127 25.42 10.17 21.63
N LEU A 128 25.74 9.38 22.67
CA LEU A 128 24.86 9.06 23.79
C LEU A 128 25.08 9.95 25.01
N SER A 129 25.70 11.13 24.85
CA SER A 129 25.88 12.12 25.92
C SER A 129 24.58 12.79 26.41
N VAL A 130 23.39 12.24 26.12
CA VAL A 130 22.10 12.94 26.27
C VAL A 130 21.05 12.16 27.08
N PHE A 131 21.32 10.97 27.63
CA PHE A 131 20.28 10.22 28.33
C PHE A 131 20.74 9.44 29.57
N VAL A 132 19.90 9.44 30.61
CA VAL A 132 20.12 8.82 31.92
C VAL A 132 19.00 7.81 32.24
N CYS A 133 18.97 6.62 31.62
CA CYS A 133 18.23 5.41 32.07
C CYS A 133 18.37 4.21 31.09
N PRO A 134 19.24 3.21 31.39
CA PRO A 134 19.57 2.06 30.52
C PRO A 134 18.40 1.23 29.97
N ASN A 135 17.30 1.09 30.72
CA ASN A 135 16.21 0.17 30.37
C ASN A 135 15.18 0.75 29.37
N VAL A 136 15.16 2.06 29.17
CA VAL A 136 14.22 2.73 28.24
C VAL A 136 14.75 2.66 26.78
N TYR A 137 16.07 2.59 26.60
CA TYR A 137 16.73 2.58 25.28
C TYR A 137 16.43 1.33 24.47
N LYS A 138 16.48 0.17 25.11
CA LYS A 138 16.21 -1.12 24.46
C LYS A 138 14.79 -1.16 23.91
N HIS A 139 13.78 -0.58 24.57
CA HIS A 139 12.41 -0.60 24.06
C HIS A 139 12.13 0.51 23.03
N ALA A 140 12.63 1.73 23.22
CA ALA A 140 12.33 2.84 22.31
C ALA A 140 12.99 2.66 20.92
N ILE A 141 14.24 2.18 20.89
CA ILE A 141 14.99 1.97 19.64
C ILE A 141 14.57 0.65 18.99
N LEU A 142 14.28 -0.39 19.78
CA LEU A 142 13.66 -1.62 19.26
C LEU A 142 12.25 -1.35 18.73
N VAL A 143 11.44 -0.47 19.33
CA VAL A 143 10.15 -0.05 18.73
C VAL A 143 10.39 0.74 17.44
N LEU A 144 11.34 1.67 17.38
CA LEU A 144 11.71 2.40 16.17
C LEU A 144 12.29 1.51 15.04
N LEU A 145 12.94 0.39 15.40
CA LEU A 145 13.53 -0.58 14.47
C LEU A 145 12.60 -1.78 14.15
N ILE A 146 11.67 -2.16 15.04
CA ILE A 146 10.67 -3.23 14.91
C ILE A 146 9.34 -2.72 14.33
N THR A 147 9.01 -1.43 14.46
CA THR A 147 7.99 -0.83 13.59
C THR A 147 8.58 -0.61 12.19
N GLN A 148 9.16 -1.66 11.61
CA GLN A 148 9.09 -1.86 10.18
C GLN A 148 7.61 -1.74 9.84
N TYR A 149 7.27 -0.66 9.15
CA TYR A 149 6.03 -0.59 8.39
C TYR A 149 5.99 -1.82 7.47
N SER A 150 5.35 -2.88 7.93
CA SER A 150 5.18 -4.13 7.19
C SER A 150 3.72 -4.17 6.74
N PRO A 151 3.41 -3.54 5.60
CA PRO A 151 2.04 -3.49 5.12
C PRO A 151 1.55 -4.91 4.86
N THR A 152 0.33 -5.21 5.28
CA THR A 152 -0.32 -6.51 5.05
C THR A 152 -0.53 -6.78 3.56
N LEU A 153 -0.69 -5.72 2.75
CA LEU A 153 -0.72 -5.78 1.30
C LEU A 153 0.58 -5.25 0.70
N LYS A 154 1.24 -6.11 -0.09
CA LYS A 154 2.44 -5.79 -0.86
C LYS A 154 2.10 -5.70 -2.35
N PRO A 155 2.92 -5.01 -3.17
CA PRO A 155 2.73 -4.97 -4.61
C PRO A 155 2.58 -6.38 -5.18
N TYR A 156 1.47 -6.63 -5.89
CA TYR A 156 1.25 -7.92 -6.52
C TYR A 156 2.30 -8.14 -7.62
N PRO A 157 2.98 -9.30 -7.63
CA PRO A 157 4.05 -9.56 -8.60
C PRO A 157 3.49 -9.66 -10.02
N ASN A 158 4.26 -9.21 -11.01
CA ASN A 158 3.89 -9.26 -12.43
C ASN A 158 2.51 -8.64 -12.74
N PHE A 159 2.17 -7.55 -12.04
CA PHE A 159 0.89 -6.89 -12.19
C PHE A 159 0.60 -6.46 -13.64
N ASN A 160 -0.58 -6.82 -14.12
CA ASN A 160 -1.11 -6.48 -15.44
C ASN A 160 -2.54 -5.96 -15.30
N ALA A 161 -2.70 -4.63 -15.36
CA ALA A 161 -4.00 -3.98 -15.20
C ALA A 161 -5.03 -4.42 -16.26
N PRO A 162 -4.70 -4.51 -17.57
CA PRO A 162 -5.59 -5.10 -18.57
C PRO A 162 -6.14 -6.48 -18.21
N ASP A 163 -5.29 -7.41 -17.78
CA ASP A 163 -5.71 -8.78 -17.42
C ASP A 163 -6.68 -8.76 -16.23
N ASP A 164 -6.39 -7.96 -15.21
CA ASP A 164 -7.29 -7.78 -14.06
C ASP A 164 -8.63 -7.16 -14.49
N CYS A 165 -8.63 -6.20 -15.43
CA CYS A 165 -9.86 -5.60 -15.97
C CYS A 165 -10.72 -6.63 -16.71
N GLU A 166 -10.11 -7.50 -17.52
CA GLU A 166 -10.82 -8.58 -18.22
C GLU A 166 -11.44 -9.59 -17.25
N ARG A 167 -10.68 -9.98 -16.22
CA ARG A 167 -11.16 -10.88 -15.17
C ARG A 167 -12.32 -10.27 -14.39
N LEU A 168 -12.22 -9.01 -13.98
CA LEU A 168 -13.31 -8.29 -13.29
C LEU A 168 -14.55 -8.19 -14.18
N ARG A 169 -14.38 -7.83 -15.46
CA ARG A 169 -15.51 -7.77 -16.40
C ARG A 169 -16.19 -9.12 -16.57
N LYS A 170 -15.41 -10.20 -16.64
CA LYS A 170 -15.96 -11.57 -16.73
C LYS A 170 -16.69 -11.96 -15.44
N ALA A 171 -16.15 -11.59 -14.29
CA ALA A 171 -16.75 -11.86 -12.98
C ALA A 171 -18.11 -11.17 -12.79
N MET A 172 -18.32 -10.04 -13.46
CA MET A 172 -19.55 -9.24 -13.43
C MET A 172 -20.48 -9.51 -14.63
N LYS A 173 -20.25 -10.57 -15.42
CA LYS A 173 -21.03 -10.84 -16.64
C LYS A 173 -22.04 -11.97 -16.42
N GLY A 174 -23.31 -11.67 -16.66
CA GLY A 174 -24.38 -12.67 -16.70
C GLY A 174 -25.33 -12.52 -15.52
N ILE A 175 -25.97 -13.61 -15.12
CA ILE A 175 -26.82 -13.62 -13.92
C ILE A 175 -25.95 -14.02 -12.73
N GLY A 176 -25.92 -13.15 -11.72
CA GLY A 176 -25.06 -13.30 -10.55
C GLY A 176 -23.64 -12.75 -10.76
N THR A 177 -22.86 -12.77 -9.69
CA THR A 177 -21.51 -12.17 -9.63
C THR A 177 -20.52 -13.22 -9.15
N ASP A 178 -19.31 -13.24 -9.69
CA ASP A 178 -18.20 -14.02 -9.13
C ASP A 178 -17.44 -13.16 -8.11
N GLU A 179 -17.95 -13.07 -6.88
CA GLU A 179 -17.35 -12.26 -5.82
C GLU A 179 -15.96 -12.77 -5.43
N LYS A 180 -15.69 -14.06 -5.62
CA LYS A 180 -14.37 -14.66 -5.33
C LYS A 180 -13.30 -14.02 -6.21
N THR A 181 -13.54 -13.89 -7.51
CA THR A 181 -12.61 -13.20 -8.41
C THR A 181 -12.42 -11.73 -8.03
N ILE A 182 -13.49 -11.04 -7.61
CA ILE A 182 -13.41 -9.65 -7.16
C ILE A 182 -12.52 -9.54 -5.90
N ILE A 183 -12.71 -10.43 -4.91
CA ILE A 183 -11.90 -10.48 -3.68
C ILE A 183 -10.42 -10.77 -4.01
N GLU A 184 -10.15 -11.74 -4.88
CA GLU A 184 -8.78 -12.10 -5.27
C GLU A 184 -8.04 -10.94 -5.95
N ILE A 185 -8.74 -10.09 -6.70
CA ILE A 185 -8.14 -8.94 -7.38
C ILE A 185 -8.08 -7.75 -6.41
N MET A 186 -9.22 -7.26 -5.94
CA MET A 186 -9.29 -6.04 -5.12
C MET A 186 -8.64 -6.23 -3.74
N GLY A 187 -8.69 -7.44 -3.18
CA GLY A 187 -8.08 -7.77 -1.90
C GLY A 187 -6.58 -8.04 -1.96
N ALA A 188 -5.99 -8.29 -3.14
CA ALA A 188 -4.56 -8.65 -3.27
C ALA A 188 -3.71 -7.63 -4.05
N ARG A 189 -4.32 -6.55 -4.56
CA ARG A 189 -3.62 -5.44 -5.23
C ARG A 189 -3.43 -4.27 -4.27
N THR A 190 -2.30 -3.57 -4.36
CA THR A 190 -2.08 -2.33 -3.59
C THR A 190 -3.00 -1.21 -4.08
N ALA A 191 -3.17 -0.14 -3.29
CA ALA A 191 -3.99 1.01 -3.70
C ALA A 191 -3.52 1.63 -5.04
N SER A 192 -2.20 1.69 -5.29
CA SER A 192 -1.65 2.17 -6.57
C SER A 192 -2.03 1.23 -7.74
N GLN A 193 -1.97 -0.08 -7.53
CA GLN A 193 -2.38 -1.05 -8.56
C GLN A 193 -3.91 -0.99 -8.81
N ARG A 194 -4.72 -0.84 -7.75
CA ARG A 194 -6.19 -0.75 -7.88
C ARG A 194 -6.63 0.52 -8.60
N THR A 195 -6.02 1.65 -8.31
CA THR A 195 -6.31 2.90 -9.04
C THR A 195 -5.91 2.81 -10.52
N GLN A 196 -4.84 2.07 -10.85
CA GLN A 196 -4.50 1.74 -12.24
C GLN A 196 -5.56 0.83 -12.88
N ILE A 197 -6.06 -0.19 -12.18
CA ILE A 197 -7.19 -1.04 -12.66
C ILE A 197 -8.42 -0.17 -12.94
N VAL A 198 -8.81 0.71 -12.02
CA VAL A 198 -9.99 1.59 -12.19
C VAL A 198 -9.86 2.46 -13.44
N LEU A 199 -8.70 3.10 -13.65
CA LEU A 199 -8.44 3.91 -14.84
C LEU A 199 -8.40 3.07 -16.12
N GLN A 200 -7.73 1.92 -16.08
CA GLN A 200 -7.59 1.02 -17.22
C GLN A 200 -8.94 0.44 -17.65
N PHE A 201 -9.79 0.07 -16.70
CA PHE A 201 -11.14 -0.44 -16.96
C PHE A 201 -11.99 0.59 -17.71
N LYS A 202 -11.91 1.86 -17.29
CA LYS A 202 -12.58 2.97 -17.99
C LYS A 202 -12.04 3.13 -19.42
N THR A 203 -10.74 3.00 -19.61
CA THR A 203 -10.09 3.12 -20.92
C THR A 203 -10.48 1.99 -21.86
N MET A 204 -10.50 0.74 -21.39
CA MET A 204 -10.80 -0.44 -22.20
C MET A 204 -12.27 -0.55 -22.58
N TYR A 205 -13.17 -0.13 -21.70
CA TYR A 205 -14.60 -0.44 -21.83
C TYR A 205 -15.51 0.77 -21.86
N GLY A 206 -15.00 1.99 -21.64
CA GLY A 206 -15.81 3.21 -21.51
C GLY A 206 -16.71 3.23 -20.27
N LYS A 207 -16.59 2.24 -19.38
CA LYS A 207 -17.44 2.03 -18.21
C LYS A 207 -16.73 2.41 -16.91
N ASP A 208 -17.49 2.90 -15.95
CA ASP A 208 -16.97 3.25 -14.63
C ASP A 208 -16.96 2.00 -13.74
N LEU A 209 -15.78 1.56 -13.29
CA LEU A 209 -15.65 0.31 -12.55
C LEU A 209 -16.41 0.33 -11.22
N ILE A 210 -16.46 1.48 -10.54
CA ILE A 210 -17.18 1.61 -9.26
C ILE A 210 -18.68 1.46 -9.52
N LYS A 211 -19.20 2.05 -10.60
CA LYS A 211 -20.61 1.88 -11.00
C LYS A 211 -20.94 0.43 -11.35
N GLU A 212 -20.05 -0.28 -12.04
CA GLU A 212 -20.26 -1.70 -12.32
C GLU A 212 -20.27 -2.51 -11.01
N PHE A 213 -19.38 -2.24 -10.06
CA PHE A 213 -19.48 -2.86 -8.73
C PHE A 213 -20.79 -2.53 -8.01
N SER A 214 -21.31 -1.32 -8.16
CA SER A 214 -22.57 -0.91 -7.51
C SER A 214 -23.81 -1.61 -8.07
N SER A 215 -23.75 -2.10 -9.33
CA SER A 215 -24.85 -2.89 -9.91
C SER A 215 -24.78 -4.36 -9.54
N GLU A 216 -23.59 -4.88 -9.26
CA GLU A 216 -23.35 -6.30 -9.00
C GLU A 216 -23.26 -6.66 -7.51
N LEU A 217 -22.88 -5.71 -6.66
CA LEU A 217 -22.61 -5.91 -5.24
C LEU A 217 -23.54 -5.04 -4.37
N SER A 218 -23.74 -5.45 -3.12
CA SER A 218 -24.54 -4.68 -2.17
C SER A 218 -24.04 -4.79 -0.73
N GLY A 219 -24.57 -3.93 0.13
CA GLY A 219 -24.27 -3.90 1.57
C GLY A 219 -22.79 -3.66 1.87
N ARG A 220 -22.33 -4.19 3.02
CA ARG A 220 -20.98 -3.96 3.53
C ARG A 220 -19.87 -4.45 2.60
N PHE A 221 -20.16 -5.46 1.77
CA PHE A 221 -19.18 -5.96 0.81
C PHE A 221 -18.94 -4.94 -0.30
N TYR A 222 -20.01 -4.37 -0.86
CA TYR A 222 -19.90 -3.27 -1.81
C TYR A 222 -19.16 -2.08 -1.20
N ASP A 223 -19.54 -1.65 0.00
CA ASP A 223 -18.89 -0.51 0.69
C ASP A 223 -17.36 -0.70 0.78
N CYS A 224 -16.92 -1.92 1.08
CA CYS A 224 -15.50 -2.27 1.15
C CYS A 224 -14.83 -2.25 -0.24
N VAL A 225 -15.44 -2.87 -1.24
CA VAL A 225 -14.89 -2.92 -2.61
C VAL A 225 -14.82 -1.52 -3.24
N GLU A 226 -15.85 -0.70 -3.02
CA GLU A 226 -15.87 0.71 -3.42
C GLU A 226 -14.72 1.47 -2.75
N ALA A 227 -14.57 1.35 -1.42
CA ALA A 227 -13.48 2.00 -0.69
C ALA A 227 -12.10 1.64 -1.25
N LEU A 228 -11.89 0.38 -1.63
CA LEU A 228 -10.62 -0.10 -2.21
C LEU A 228 -10.33 0.50 -3.59
N CYS A 229 -11.31 1.05 -4.29
CA CYS A 229 -11.11 1.69 -5.61
C CYS A 229 -10.47 3.08 -5.51
N TYR A 230 -10.52 3.72 -4.35
CA TYR A 230 -10.01 5.08 -4.16
C TYR A 230 -8.51 5.10 -3.84
N SER A 231 -7.85 6.19 -4.20
CA SER A 231 -6.53 6.49 -3.63
C SER A 231 -6.67 6.78 -2.12
N PRO A 232 -5.64 6.59 -1.29
CA PRO A 232 -5.74 6.85 0.15
C PRO A 232 -6.24 8.26 0.47
N ALA A 233 -5.71 9.28 -0.19
CA ALA A 233 -6.12 10.67 -0.01
C ALA A 233 -7.57 10.92 -0.45
N GLU A 234 -8.01 10.28 -1.55
CA GLU A 234 -9.40 10.37 -2.00
C GLU A 234 -10.37 9.69 -1.04
N PHE A 235 -9.99 8.52 -0.50
CA PHE A 235 -10.79 7.83 0.51
C PHE A 235 -10.97 8.71 1.74
N ASP A 236 -9.87 9.20 2.32
CA ASP A 236 -9.93 10.09 3.49
C ASP A 236 -10.76 11.36 3.20
N ALA A 237 -10.61 11.96 2.02
CA ALA A 237 -11.41 13.11 1.62
C ALA A 237 -12.91 12.82 1.56
N ARG A 238 -13.31 11.65 1.04
CA ARG A 238 -14.71 11.21 1.01
C ARG A 238 -15.23 10.92 2.42
N GLN A 239 -14.42 10.31 3.28
CA GLN A 239 -14.77 10.04 4.67
C GLN A 239 -14.94 11.34 5.48
N LEU A 240 -14.03 12.29 5.33
CA LEU A 240 -14.16 13.62 5.93
C LEU A 240 -15.39 14.36 5.40
N ARG A 241 -15.70 14.26 4.11
CA ARG A 241 -16.92 14.86 3.55
C ARG A 241 -18.15 14.25 4.19
N LYS A 242 -18.20 12.92 4.31
CA LYS A 242 -19.29 12.19 4.97
C LYS A 242 -19.43 12.60 6.44
N ALA A 243 -18.32 12.81 7.14
CA ALA A 243 -18.30 13.20 8.53
C ALA A 243 -18.90 14.60 8.79
N VAL A 244 -18.78 15.53 7.83
CA VAL A 244 -19.28 16.90 7.93
C VAL A 244 -20.47 17.19 6.99
N LYS A 245 -21.17 16.14 6.55
CA LYS A 245 -22.34 16.27 5.66
C LYS A 245 -23.62 15.92 6.38
N GLY A 246 -24.53 16.88 6.45
CA GLY A 246 -25.91 16.64 6.85
C GLY A 246 -26.22 17.24 8.21
N MET A 247 -27.10 16.58 8.95
CA MET A 247 -27.45 17.01 10.30
C MET A 247 -26.58 16.26 11.30
N GLY A 248 -25.81 17.00 12.09
CA GLY A 248 -24.80 16.46 13.00
C GLY A 248 -23.46 16.24 12.32
N THR A 249 -22.46 15.88 13.13
CA THR A 249 -21.07 15.69 12.73
C THR A 249 -20.61 14.32 13.21
N ASP A 250 -19.78 13.62 12.44
CA ASP A 250 -19.07 12.42 12.91
C ASP A 250 -17.71 12.85 13.46
N GLU A 251 -17.68 13.26 14.73
CA GLU A 251 -16.45 13.73 15.36
C GLU A 251 -15.41 12.61 15.47
N SER A 252 -15.85 11.35 15.55
CA SER A 252 -14.94 10.20 15.67
C SER A 252 -14.12 10.02 14.40
N ALA A 253 -14.76 10.12 13.22
CA ALA A 253 -14.07 10.07 11.93
C ALA A 253 -13.12 11.28 11.73
N LEU A 254 -13.54 12.48 12.16
CA LEU A 254 -12.66 13.67 12.13
C LEU A 254 -11.41 13.45 12.98
N ILE A 255 -11.57 12.99 14.22
CA ILE A 255 -10.47 12.74 15.15
C ILE A 255 -9.53 11.66 14.61
N GLU A 256 -10.08 10.52 14.17
CA GLU A 256 -9.28 9.40 13.65
C GLU A 256 -8.38 9.84 12.49
N ILE A 257 -8.95 10.54 11.50
CA ILE A 257 -8.21 10.94 10.30
C ILE A 257 -7.24 12.07 10.64
N LEU A 258 -7.69 13.16 11.27
CA LEU A 258 -6.86 14.35 11.45
C LEU A 258 -5.75 14.18 12.49
N CYS A 259 -5.92 13.29 13.47
CA CYS A 259 -4.87 13.05 14.48
C CYS A 259 -3.81 12.03 14.01
N SER A 260 -4.15 11.14 13.06
CA SER A 260 -3.24 10.06 12.63
C SER A 260 -2.47 10.32 11.35
N ARG A 261 -2.88 11.31 10.54
CA ARG A 261 -2.24 11.61 9.25
C ARG A 261 -1.05 12.57 9.40
N THR A 262 -0.03 12.34 8.58
CA THR A 262 1.14 13.22 8.49
C THR A 262 0.81 14.53 7.79
N ASN A 263 1.68 15.53 7.89
CA ASN A 263 1.48 16.81 7.19
C ASN A 263 1.31 16.61 5.67
N ASP A 264 2.14 15.76 5.06
CA ASP A 264 2.08 15.45 3.64
C ASP A 264 0.73 14.80 3.26
N GLN A 265 0.27 13.83 4.06
CA GLN A 265 -1.04 13.20 3.86
C GLN A 265 -2.19 14.21 3.99
N ILE A 266 -2.17 15.10 4.99
CA ILE A 266 -3.21 16.13 5.15
C ILE A 266 -3.25 17.06 3.93
N ARG A 267 -2.10 17.45 3.37
CA ARG A 267 -2.07 18.28 2.15
C ARG A 267 -2.69 17.54 0.96
N GLN A 268 -2.31 16.29 0.74
CA GLN A 268 -2.91 15.45 -0.31
C GLN A 268 -4.42 15.27 -0.12
N ILE A 269 -4.89 15.14 1.13
CA ILE A 269 -6.32 15.06 1.46
C ILE A 269 -7.04 16.35 1.09
N LYS A 270 -6.48 17.54 1.41
CA LYS A 270 -7.09 18.84 1.05
C LYS A 270 -7.24 18.98 -0.47
N GLU A 271 -6.22 18.57 -1.23
CA GLU A 271 -6.28 18.56 -2.71
C GLU A 271 -7.35 17.58 -3.22
N ALA A 272 -7.35 16.35 -2.73
CA ALA A 272 -8.32 15.33 -3.10
C ALA A 272 -9.76 15.74 -2.76
N TYR A 273 -9.97 16.38 -1.61
CA TYR A 273 -11.27 16.89 -1.15
C TYR A 273 -11.87 17.88 -2.13
N THR A 274 -11.07 18.86 -2.56
CA THR A 274 -11.51 19.87 -3.55
C THR A 274 -11.82 19.22 -4.89
N LYS A 275 -11.03 18.21 -5.30
CA LYS A 275 -11.21 17.49 -6.56
C LYS A 275 -12.51 16.67 -6.59
N VAL A 276 -12.82 15.94 -5.51
CA VAL A 276 -14.01 15.08 -5.45
C VAL A 276 -15.27 15.81 -4.98
N ASN A 277 -15.12 17.00 -4.39
CA ASN A 277 -16.22 17.88 -3.99
C ASN A 277 -16.03 19.29 -4.60
N PRO A 278 -16.25 19.48 -5.91
CA PRO A 278 -16.06 20.77 -6.56
C PRO A 278 -16.81 21.91 -5.87
N GLY A 279 -16.13 23.02 -5.60
CA GLY A 279 -16.69 24.19 -4.91
C GLY A 279 -16.74 24.10 -3.39
N ARG A 280 -16.21 23.03 -2.79
CA ARG A 280 -16.08 22.87 -1.34
C ARG A 280 -14.62 23.01 -0.90
N ASP A 281 -14.46 23.40 0.35
CA ASP A 281 -13.16 23.53 1.01
C ASP A 281 -13.23 22.79 2.36
N LEU A 282 -12.29 21.87 2.59
CA LEU A 282 -12.30 21.01 3.76
C LEU A 282 -12.25 21.82 5.07
N GLU A 283 -11.42 22.86 5.11
CA GLU A 283 -11.22 23.65 6.31
C GLU A 283 -12.46 24.49 6.65
N LYS A 284 -13.09 25.12 5.64
CA LYS A 284 -14.36 25.83 5.80
C LYS A 284 -15.48 24.89 6.25
N ASP A 285 -15.55 23.70 5.66
CA ASP A 285 -16.57 22.70 6.02
C ASP A 285 -16.41 22.26 7.48
N VAL A 286 -15.17 21.97 7.92
CA VAL A 286 -14.88 21.65 9.33
C VAL A 286 -15.17 22.82 10.25
N ILE A 287 -14.85 24.06 9.86
CA ILE A 287 -15.15 25.27 10.66
C ILE A 287 -16.65 25.45 10.85
N SER A 288 -17.46 25.15 9.83
CA SER A 288 -18.92 25.29 9.91
C SER A 288 -19.59 24.21 10.75
N ASP A 289 -19.02 23.00 10.77
CA ASP A 289 -19.61 21.83 11.45
C ASP A 289 -19.07 21.59 12.87
N THR A 290 -18.07 22.37 13.31
CA THR A 290 -17.45 22.23 14.63
C THR A 290 -17.44 23.54 15.41
N SER A 291 -17.30 23.46 16.73
CA SER A 291 -17.30 24.63 17.61
C SER A 291 -16.27 24.54 18.75
N GLY A 292 -16.12 25.65 19.48
CA GLY A 292 -15.26 25.73 20.67
C GLY A 292 -13.81 25.33 20.43
N ASN A 293 -13.20 24.74 21.46
CA ASN A 293 -11.81 24.27 21.44
C ASN A 293 -11.61 23.07 20.50
N PHE A 294 -12.65 22.23 20.31
CA PHE A 294 -12.60 21.13 19.35
C PHE A 294 -12.36 21.65 17.92
N LYS A 295 -13.10 22.67 17.48
CA LYS A 295 -12.85 23.35 16.20
C LYS A 295 -11.41 23.86 16.09
N ARG A 296 -10.92 24.53 17.13
CA ARG A 296 -9.58 25.16 17.12
C ARG A 296 -8.48 24.12 16.87
N ILE A 297 -8.56 22.96 17.51
CA ILE A 297 -7.56 21.90 17.30
C ILE A 297 -7.71 21.22 15.94
N MET A 298 -8.94 20.95 15.47
CA MET A 298 -9.15 20.40 14.12
C MET A 298 -8.58 21.32 13.03
N VAL A 299 -8.81 22.64 13.14
CA VAL A 299 -8.24 23.63 12.22
C VAL A 299 -6.72 23.67 12.31
N SER A 300 -6.16 23.54 13.52
CA SER A 300 -4.69 23.52 13.72
C SER A 300 -4.05 22.31 13.05
N LEU A 301 -4.65 21.12 13.17
CA LEU A 301 -4.20 19.90 12.49
C LEU A 301 -4.30 20.03 10.96
N LEU A 302 -5.37 20.65 10.45
CA LEU A 302 -5.58 20.91 9.02
C LEU A 302 -4.58 21.89 8.39
N GLN A 303 -3.80 22.62 9.20
CA GLN A 303 -2.71 23.46 8.67
C GLN A 303 -1.54 22.63 8.16
N ALA A 304 -1.42 21.34 8.55
CA ALA A 304 -0.33 20.46 8.13
C ALA A 304 1.05 21.11 8.35
N ASN A 305 1.24 21.71 9.52
CA ASN A 305 2.44 22.45 9.90
C ASN A 305 3.03 21.97 11.23
N ARG A 306 2.84 20.68 11.56
CA ARG A 306 3.52 20.06 12.69
C ARG A 306 5.02 20.02 12.41
N ASP A 307 5.86 20.33 13.39
CA ASP A 307 7.29 20.11 13.30
C ASP A 307 7.59 18.61 13.10
N GLU A 308 8.44 18.27 12.12
CA GLU A 308 8.83 16.88 11.81
C GLU A 308 10.26 16.57 12.26
N SER A 309 10.89 17.47 13.02
CA SER A 309 12.24 17.30 13.56
C SER A 309 12.34 16.11 14.52
N LEU A 310 13.46 15.39 14.45
CA LEU A 310 13.80 14.31 15.38
C LEU A 310 14.68 14.78 16.54
N THR A 311 15.31 15.94 16.40
CA THR A 311 16.22 16.54 17.38
C THR A 311 15.57 17.76 18.01
N PHE A 312 15.84 17.97 19.30
CA PHE A 312 15.23 19.06 20.05
C PHE A 312 16.01 19.37 21.34
N ASP A 313 15.77 20.57 21.90
CA ASP A 313 16.30 20.95 23.21
C ASP A 313 15.48 20.30 24.34
N ARG A 314 16.15 19.48 25.16
CA ARG A 314 15.56 18.84 26.34
C ARG A 314 15.11 19.82 27.40
N ASN A 315 15.84 20.93 27.56
CA ASN A 315 15.47 21.96 28.54
C ASN A 315 14.18 22.67 28.09
N ALA A 316 13.97 22.85 26.79
CA ALA A 316 12.71 23.34 26.26
C ALA A 316 11.55 22.38 26.55
N ALA A 317 11.76 21.07 26.34
CA ALA A 317 10.73 20.07 26.65
C ALA A 317 10.33 20.08 28.13
N ARG A 318 11.30 20.25 29.03
CA ARG A 318 11.03 20.41 30.47
C ARG A 318 10.24 21.69 30.78
N ARG A 319 10.60 22.83 30.17
CA ARG A 319 9.84 24.09 30.34
C ARG A 319 8.40 23.95 29.86
N ASP A 320 8.19 23.34 28.69
CA ASP A 320 6.84 23.11 28.17
C ASP A 320 6.03 22.13 29.06
N ALA A 321 6.70 21.17 29.72
CA ALA A 321 6.06 20.28 30.69
C ALA A 321 5.62 21.03 31.97
N GLU A 322 6.47 21.93 32.47
CA GLU A 322 6.15 22.82 33.60
C GLU A 322 4.96 23.73 33.22
N ASP A 323 5.02 24.37 32.04
CA ASP A 323 3.93 25.20 31.51
C ASP A 323 2.61 24.44 31.38
N LEU A 324 2.63 23.18 30.91
CA LEU A 324 1.42 22.35 30.82
C LEU A 324 0.85 22.02 32.21
N TYR A 325 1.71 21.71 33.17
CA TYR A 325 1.28 21.41 34.53
C TYR A 325 0.63 22.65 35.18
N GLU A 326 1.22 23.83 34.94
CA GLU A 326 0.63 25.10 35.38
C GLU A 326 -0.68 25.40 34.66
N ALA A 327 -0.76 25.14 33.35
CA ALA A 327 -1.95 25.37 32.55
C ALA A 327 -3.13 24.44 32.88
N GLY A 328 -2.88 23.29 33.52
CA GLY A 328 -3.89 22.30 33.92
C GLY A 328 -3.98 22.14 35.43
N GLU A 329 -3.36 21.09 35.96
CA GLU A 329 -3.58 20.61 37.34
C GLU A 329 -3.28 21.62 38.46
N LYS A 330 -2.48 22.65 38.20
CA LYS A 330 -2.18 23.69 39.21
C LYS A 330 -3.32 24.69 39.39
N ASN A 331 -4.24 24.80 38.44
CA ASN A 331 -5.29 25.82 38.39
C ASN A 331 -6.70 25.19 38.45
N LEU A 332 -7.70 26.01 38.83
CA LEU A 332 -9.11 25.62 38.71
C LEU A 332 -9.57 25.83 37.26
N GLY A 333 -9.65 24.73 36.50
CA GLY A 333 -9.88 24.73 35.06
C GLY A 333 -8.57 24.65 34.27
N THR A 334 -8.67 24.44 32.96
CA THR A 334 -7.51 24.18 32.10
C THR A 334 -7.42 25.19 30.95
N ASP A 335 -6.23 25.72 30.69
CA ASP A 335 -5.95 26.51 29.49
C ASP A 335 -5.77 25.57 28.29
N GLU A 336 -6.88 25.26 27.61
CA GLU A 336 -6.85 24.33 26.48
C GLU A 336 -6.11 24.89 25.26
N SER A 337 -5.84 26.21 25.22
CA SER A 337 -5.08 26.83 24.15
C SER A 337 -3.60 26.44 24.22
N LYS A 338 -3.04 26.31 25.43
CA LYS A 338 -1.67 25.81 25.64
C LYS A 338 -1.52 24.36 25.20
N PHE A 339 -2.46 23.51 25.62
CA PHE A 339 -2.50 22.11 25.17
C PHE A 339 -2.63 22.01 23.64
N ASN A 340 -3.55 22.77 23.04
CA ASN A 340 -3.73 22.76 21.59
C ASN A 340 -2.47 23.21 20.84
N MET A 341 -1.87 24.35 21.24
CA MET A 341 -0.65 24.86 20.61
C MET A 341 0.47 23.83 20.65
N LEU A 342 0.69 23.19 21.80
CA LEU A 342 1.75 22.20 21.95
C LEU A 342 1.45 20.92 21.15
N LEU A 343 0.29 20.31 21.40
CA LEU A 343 -0.08 19.02 20.85
C LEU A 343 -0.31 19.05 19.34
N ALA A 344 -0.77 20.17 18.76
CA ALA A 344 -0.99 20.27 17.31
C ALA A 344 0.29 20.61 16.52
N SER A 345 1.27 21.29 17.12
CA SER A 345 2.40 21.88 16.37
C SER A 345 3.77 21.25 16.63
N LYS A 346 4.02 20.68 17.81
CA LYS A 346 5.35 20.12 18.14
C LYS A 346 5.57 18.76 17.52
N SER A 347 6.83 18.40 17.28
CA SER A 347 7.18 17.09 16.74
C SER A 347 6.85 15.98 17.71
N PHE A 348 6.54 14.79 17.19
CA PHE A 348 6.27 13.64 18.04
C PHE A 348 7.49 13.24 18.89
N ALA A 349 8.70 13.48 18.40
CA ALA A 349 9.92 13.28 19.16
C ALA A 349 9.98 14.22 20.37
N TYR A 350 9.64 15.50 20.16
CA TYR A 350 9.54 16.49 21.22
C TYR A 350 8.41 16.22 22.21
N LEU A 351 7.20 15.89 21.74
CA LEU A 351 6.04 15.61 22.59
C LEU A 351 6.30 14.43 23.53
N ARG A 352 6.92 13.35 23.04
CA ARG A 352 7.34 12.24 23.91
C ARG A 352 8.28 12.69 25.03
N ALA A 353 9.19 13.62 24.75
CA ALA A 353 10.05 14.20 25.77
C ALA A 353 9.28 15.03 26.79
N VAL A 354 8.38 15.89 26.32
CA VAL A 354 7.50 16.69 27.19
C VAL A 354 6.69 15.78 28.10
N PHE A 355 6.11 14.68 27.61
CA PHE A 355 5.30 13.78 28.42
C PHE A 355 6.10 13.06 29.51
N VAL A 356 7.36 12.72 29.23
CA VAL A 356 8.27 12.17 30.26
C VAL A 356 8.55 13.22 31.34
N GLU A 357 8.87 14.46 30.95
CA GLU A 357 9.12 15.53 31.91
C GLU A 357 7.85 15.94 32.68
N TYR A 358 6.69 15.89 32.03
CA TYR A 358 5.40 16.19 32.64
C TYR A 358 5.13 15.24 33.80
N ALA A 359 5.32 13.92 33.60
CA ALA A 359 5.17 12.94 34.66
C ALA A 359 6.13 13.19 35.85
N ASN A 360 7.34 13.70 35.58
CA ASN A 360 8.29 14.07 36.63
C ASN A 360 7.81 15.27 37.46
N VAL A 361 7.22 16.28 36.82
CA VAL A 361 6.77 17.52 37.46
C VAL A 361 5.43 17.34 38.18
N SER A 362 4.42 16.79 37.49
CA SER A 362 3.04 16.69 38.00
C SER A 362 2.80 15.49 38.91
N LYS A 363 3.68 14.47 38.85
CA LYS A 363 3.47 13.14 39.47
C LYS A 363 2.25 12.38 38.92
N SER A 364 1.76 12.78 37.74
CA SER A 364 0.71 12.09 36.98
C SER A 364 1.10 12.02 35.51
N ASP A 365 0.71 10.96 34.81
CA ASP A 365 0.86 10.95 33.36
C ASP A 365 -0.10 11.98 32.70
N ILE A 366 0.28 12.45 31.52
CA ILE A 366 -0.44 13.49 30.78
C ILE A 366 -1.86 13.06 30.39
N GLU A 367 -2.07 11.77 30.07
CA GLU A 367 -3.39 11.28 29.69
C GLU A 367 -4.36 11.33 30.88
N THR A 368 -3.88 10.96 32.07
CA THR A 368 -4.65 11.04 33.30
C THR A 368 -5.07 12.48 33.59
N SER A 369 -4.16 13.45 33.42
CA SER A 369 -4.49 14.87 33.55
C SER A 369 -5.54 15.32 32.53
N ILE A 370 -5.36 14.97 31.25
CA ILE A 370 -6.34 15.27 30.18
C ILE A 370 -7.71 14.65 30.49
N LYS A 371 -7.76 13.41 31.00
CA LYS A 371 -9.02 12.72 31.33
C LYS A 371 -9.80 13.41 32.46
N LYS A 372 -9.10 13.99 33.43
CA LYS A 372 -9.67 14.71 34.57
C LYS A 372 -10.15 16.11 34.17
N GLU A 373 -9.34 16.81 33.40
CA GLU A 373 -9.51 18.24 33.13
C GLU A 373 -10.38 18.55 31.92
N MET A 374 -10.40 17.66 30.92
CA MET A 374 -11.09 17.90 29.66
C MET A 374 -12.30 16.99 29.50
N SER A 375 -13.22 17.38 28.61
CA SER A 375 -14.43 16.62 28.32
C SER A 375 -14.77 16.60 26.83
N GLY A 376 -15.78 15.81 26.47
CA GLY A 376 -16.31 15.72 25.10
C GLY A 376 -15.26 15.33 24.06
N ASP A 377 -15.43 15.87 22.85
CA ASP A 377 -14.58 15.55 21.70
C ASP A 377 -13.21 16.23 21.77
N LEU A 378 -13.08 17.31 22.55
CA LEU A 378 -11.79 17.88 22.86
C LEU A 378 -10.92 16.86 23.61
N ARG A 379 -11.44 16.25 24.68
CA ARG A 379 -10.71 15.20 25.42
C ARG A 379 -10.32 14.05 24.50
N LYS A 380 -11.26 13.57 23.68
CA LYS A 380 -10.99 12.46 22.73
C LYS A 380 -9.88 12.82 21.76
N THR A 381 -9.89 14.06 21.24
CA THR A 381 -8.84 14.56 20.34
C THR A 381 -7.49 14.59 21.02
N MET A 382 -7.41 15.17 22.22
CA MET A 382 -6.14 15.33 22.94
C MET A 382 -5.53 13.99 23.36
N LEU A 383 -6.35 12.96 23.58
CA LEU A 383 -5.89 11.60 23.85
C LEU A 383 -5.53 10.81 22.59
N ALA A 384 -6.06 11.20 21.43
CA ALA A 384 -5.76 10.55 20.16
C ALA A 384 -4.42 11.00 19.56
N ILE A 385 -4.00 12.24 19.88
CA ILE A 385 -2.67 12.78 19.59
C ILE A 385 -1.67 12.21 20.60
#